data_AF-A0A350AE14-F1
#
_entry.id   AF-A0A350AE14-F1
#
_cell.length_a   1.000
_cell.length_b   1.000
_cell.length_c   1.000
_cell.angle_alpha   90.00
_cell.angle_beta   90.00
_cell.angle_gamma   90.00
#
_symmetry.space_group_name_H-M   'P 1'
#
loop_
_entity.id
_entity.type
_entity.pdbx_description
1 polymer ?
#
loop_
_entity_poly.entity_id
_entity_poly.type
_entity_poly.pdbx_seq_one_letter_code
_entity_poly.pdbx_strand_id
1 'polypeptide(L)'
;MTAITTIDDVQTMLEKENYVCGRALATVVFLALRLGRPLFLEGEPGTGKTEIAKAIASALGRKLIRLQCYEGLDAASAVAEWNFAGQMIAIRTAEAAGGAGRDALQTELFSEEFLIERPLLQAMRPQEGGAPVLLIDELDRTDEPFE
;
A
#
# COMPACT_ATOMS: atom_id res chain seq x y z
N MET A 1 -13.48 12.01 13.28
CA MET A 1 -12.81 10.80 13.82
C MET A 1 -12.68 10.96 15.32
N THR A 2 -13.14 9.97 16.09
CA THR A 2 -12.88 9.93 17.53
C THR A 2 -11.37 9.79 17.71
N ALA A 3 -10.75 10.68 18.49
CA ALA A 3 -9.33 10.59 18.76
C ALA A 3 -9.06 9.31 19.57
N ILE A 4 -8.15 8.45 19.08
CA ILE A 4 -7.70 7.28 19.82
C ILE A 4 -6.75 7.78 20.90
N THR A 5 -7.21 7.77 22.15
CA THR A 5 -6.46 8.30 23.30
C THR A 5 -6.12 7.23 24.33
N THR A 6 -6.83 6.10 24.29
CA THR A 6 -6.65 4.99 25.22
C THR A 6 -6.58 3.64 24.49
N ILE A 7 -6.17 2.60 25.23
CA ILE A 7 -6.19 1.20 24.75
C ILE A 7 -7.63 0.73 24.52
N ASP A 8 -8.56 1.16 25.37
CA ASP A 8 -9.97 0.76 25.30
C ASP A 8 -10.64 1.37 24.05
N ASP A 9 -10.25 2.59 23.65
CA ASP A 9 -10.66 3.19 22.38
C ASP A 9 -10.29 2.30 21.19
N VAL A 10 -9.11 1.65 21.22
CA VAL A 10 -8.68 0.72 20.17
C VAL A 10 -9.52 -0.53 20.15
N GLN A 11 -9.86 -1.10 21.31
CA GLN A 11 -10.73 -2.27 21.37
C GLN A 11 -12.12 -1.96 20.81
N THR A 12 -12.74 -0.86 21.25
CA THR A 12 -14.05 -0.43 20.75
C THR A 12 -14.01 -0.08 19.26
N MET A 13 -12.93 0.53 18.80
CA MET A 13 -12.73 0.84 17.38
C MET A 13 -12.68 -0.43 16.53
N LEU A 14 -11.89 -1.43 16.92
CA LEU A 14 -11.76 -2.68 16.17
C LEU A 14 -13.03 -3.53 16.24
N GLU A 15 -13.71 -3.53 17.39
CA GLU A 15 -14.98 -4.25 17.57
C GLU A 15 -16.08 -3.74 16.62
N LYS A 16 -16.13 -2.42 16.37
CA LYS A 16 -17.05 -1.83 15.36
C LYS A 16 -16.79 -2.33 13.94
N GLU A 17 -15.56 -2.72 13.64
CA GLU A 17 -15.16 -3.34 12.38
C GLU A 17 -15.26 -4.88 12.43
N ASN A 18 -15.98 -5.43 13.41
CA ASN A 18 -16.14 -6.87 13.64
C ASN A 18 -14.82 -7.61 13.95
N TYR A 19 -13.80 -6.90 14.44
CA TYR A 19 -12.52 -7.48 14.86
C TYR A 19 -12.40 -7.46 16.39
N VAL A 20 -12.62 -8.61 17.02
CA VAL A 20 -12.51 -8.76 18.47
C VAL A 20 -11.05 -9.03 18.84
N CYS A 21 -10.45 -8.13 19.64
CA CYS A 21 -9.06 -8.26 20.07
C CYS A 21 -8.93 -8.27 21.60
N GLY A 22 -7.93 -9.03 22.08
CA GLY A 22 -7.52 -8.98 23.48
C GLY A 22 -6.73 -7.71 23.80
N ARG A 23 -6.62 -7.38 25.09
CA ARG A 23 -5.94 -6.17 25.58
C ARG A 23 -4.48 -6.05 25.12
N ALA A 24 -3.77 -7.18 25.02
CA ALA A 24 -2.37 -7.18 24.57
C ALA A 24 -2.24 -6.62 23.13
N LEU A 25 -3.03 -7.15 22.20
CA LEU A 25 -3.03 -6.68 20.81
C LEU A 25 -3.49 -5.22 20.71
N ALA A 26 -4.55 -4.85 21.42
CA ALA A 26 -5.01 -3.45 21.47
C ALA A 26 -3.93 -2.49 21.98
N THR A 27 -3.13 -2.92 22.96
CA THR A 27 -2.02 -2.13 23.51
C THR A 27 -0.94 -1.89 22.45
N VAL A 28 -0.54 -2.94 21.71
CA VAL A 28 0.49 -2.79 20.67
C VAL A 28 -0.02 -1.93 19.51
N VAL A 29 -1.27 -2.12 19.08
CA VAL A 29 -1.90 -1.26 18.05
C VAL A 29 -1.96 0.20 18.52
N PHE A 30 -2.37 0.46 19.77
CA PHE A 30 -2.38 1.79 20.34
C PHE A 30 -1.00 2.46 20.29
N LEU A 31 0.05 1.74 20.71
CA LEU A 31 1.42 2.24 20.69
C LEU A 31 1.93 2.47 19.26
N ALA A 32 1.65 1.55 18.33
CA ALA A 32 2.04 1.69 16.93
C ALA A 32 1.43 2.95 16.30
N LEU A 33 0.13 3.19 16.52
CA LEU A 33 -0.57 4.38 16.03
C LEU A 33 -0.06 5.67 16.71
N ARG A 34 0.20 5.63 18.02
CA ARG A 34 0.64 6.81 18.78
C ARG A 34 2.08 7.21 18.47
N LEU A 35 2.96 6.24 18.23
CA LEU A 35 4.38 6.44 17.97
C LEU A 35 4.70 6.54 16.47
N GLY A 36 3.75 6.24 15.59
CA GLY A 36 3.99 6.17 14.15
C GLY A 36 5.02 5.09 13.78
N ARG A 37 4.98 3.94 14.45
CA ARG A 37 5.91 2.82 14.23
C ARG A 37 5.21 1.65 13.53
N PRO A 38 5.91 0.89 12.65
CA PRO A 38 5.36 -0.31 12.06
C PRO A 38 4.93 -1.35 13.10
N LEU A 39 3.86 -2.08 12.79
CA LEU A 39 3.36 -3.20 13.58
C LEU A 39 3.77 -4.50 12.92
N PHE A 40 4.57 -5.31 13.61
CA PHE A 40 4.93 -6.66 13.16
C PHE A 40 4.03 -7.69 13.84
N LEU A 41 3.45 -8.62 13.05
CA LEU A 41 2.47 -9.60 13.53
C LEU A 41 2.95 -11.03 13.22
N GLU A 42 3.33 -11.75 14.28
CA GLU A 42 3.73 -13.15 14.22
C GLU A 42 2.60 -14.05 14.75
N GLY A 43 2.56 -15.32 14.33
CA GLY A 43 1.50 -16.27 14.70
C GLY A 43 1.17 -17.28 13.59
N GLU A 44 0.34 -18.26 13.92
CA GLU A 44 -0.06 -19.32 12.98
C GLU A 44 -0.94 -18.78 11.83
N PRO A 45 -0.99 -19.48 10.69
CA PRO A 45 -1.96 -19.19 9.63
C PRO A 45 -3.40 -19.15 10.16
N GLY A 46 -4.20 -18.19 9.71
CA GLY A 46 -5.60 -18.07 10.11
C GLY A 46 -5.86 -17.34 11.44
N THR A 47 -4.82 -16.82 12.11
CA THR A 47 -4.95 -16.03 13.36
C THR A 47 -5.44 -14.59 13.18
N GLY A 48 -5.82 -14.19 11.95
CA GLY A 48 -6.41 -12.88 11.67
C GLY A 48 -5.41 -11.74 11.43
N LYS A 49 -4.16 -12.05 11.08
CA LYS A 49 -3.10 -11.05 10.77
C LYS A 49 -3.44 -10.14 9.59
N THR A 50 -4.00 -10.70 8.52
CA THR A 50 -4.48 -9.91 7.38
C THR A 50 -5.74 -9.12 7.77
N GLU A 51 -6.58 -9.69 8.64
CA GLU A 51 -7.88 -9.12 8.97
C GLU A 51 -7.77 -7.89 9.87
N ILE A 52 -6.80 -7.86 10.80
CA ILE A 52 -6.57 -6.68 11.62
C ILE A 52 -6.14 -5.47 10.77
N ALA A 53 -5.38 -5.67 9.70
CA ALA A 53 -4.99 -4.57 8.81
C ALA A 53 -6.21 -3.97 8.10
N LYS A 54 -7.16 -4.80 7.67
CA LYS A 54 -8.45 -4.36 7.10
C LYS A 54 -9.26 -3.59 8.13
N ALA A 55 -9.38 -4.12 9.34
CA ALA A 55 -10.12 -3.48 10.44
C ALA A 55 -9.51 -2.11 10.80
N ILE A 56 -8.19 -2.02 10.93
CA ILE A 56 -7.50 -0.75 11.20
C ILE A 56 -7.74 0.26 10.06
N ALA A 57 -7.62 -0.17 8.80
CA ALA A 57 -7.84 0.70 7.65
C ALA A 57 -9.27 1.25 7.63
N SER A 58 -10.27 0.38 7.78
CA SER A 58 -11.68 0.74 7.80
C SER A 58 -11.99 1.69 8.96
N ALA A 59 -11.56 1.34 10.17
CA ALA A 59 -11.80 2.15 11.37
C ALA A 59 -11.16 3.55 11.30
N LEU A 60 -9.97 3.65 10.70
CA LEU A 60 -9.29 4.92 10.49
C LEU A 60 -9.80 5.67 9.25
N GLY A 61 -10.74 5.12 8.48
CA GLY A 61 -11.18 5.70 7.22
C GLY A 61 -10.05 5.91 6.21
N ARG A 62 -9.07 4.99 6.19
CA ARG A 62 -7.86 5.06 5.36
C ARG A 62 -7.88 3.95 4.32
N LYS A 63 -7.26 4.22 3.17
CA LYS A 63 -7.06 3.20 2.13
C LYS A 63 -6.19 2.07 2.68
N LEU A 64 -6.61 0.83 2.45
CA LEU A 64 -5.77 -0.35 2.62
C LEU A 64 -5.01 -0.62 1.31
N ILE A 65 -3.69 -0.73 1.41
CA ILE A 65 -2.82 -1.13 0.31
C ILE A 65 -2.09 -2.40 0.74
N ARG A 66 -2.06 -3.40 -0.13
CA ARG A 66 -1.42 -4.68 0.16
C ARG A 66 -0.22 -4.89 -0.77
N LEU A 67 0.95 -5.10 -0.18
CA LEU A 67 2.11 -5.69 -0.83
C LEU A 67 2.15 -7.17 -0.44
N GLN A 68 1.96 -8.06 -1.41
CA GLN A 68 2.14 -9.49 -1.21
C GLN A 68 3.60 -9.85 -1.47
N CYS A 69 4.26 -10.44 -0.48
CA CYS A 69 5.59 -10.98 -0.62
C CYS A 69 5.55 -12.43 -1.11
N TYR A 70 6.49 -12.77 -1.98
CA TYR A 70 6.68 -14.08 -2.59
C TYR A 70 8.08 -14.15 -3.21
N GLU A 71 8.53 -15.36 -3.52
CA GLU A 71 9.86 -15.61 -4.12
C GLU A 71 9.96 -14.96 -5.50
N GLY A 72 11.02 -14.19 -5.74
CA GLY A 72 11.17 -13.42 -6.98
C GLY A 72 10.34 -12.13 -7.06
N LEU A 73 9.78 -11.64 -5.94
CA LEU A 73 9.30 -10.25 -5.86
C LEU A 73 10.45 -9.30 -6.21
N ASP A 74 10.20 -8.33 -7.10
CA ASP A 74 11.20 -7.34 -7.53
C ASP A 74 10.70 -5.89 -7.35
N ALA A 75 11.62 -4.94 -7.55
CA ALA A 75 11.31 -3.51 -7.43
C ALA A 75 10.24 -3.05 -8.45
N ALA A 76 10.20 -3.65 -9.64
CA ALA A 76 9.21 -3.31 -10.66
C ALA A 76 7.78 -3.69 -10.24
N SER A 77 7.63 -4.78 -9.49
CA SER A 77 6.36 -5.28 -8.96
C SER A 77 6.00 -4.67 -7.61
N ALA A 78 6.97 -4.20 -6.83
CA ALA A 78 6.76 -3.59 -5.52
C ALA A 78 6.60 -2.06 -5.56
N VAL A 79 7.39 -1.35 -6.39
CA VAL A 79 7.47 0.12 -6.44
C VAL A 79 6.69 0.70 -7.62
N ALA A 80 7.16 0.49 -8.84
CA ALA A 80 6.51 0.98 -10.07
C ALA A 80 7.14 0.35 -11.31
N GLU A 81 6.38 0.32 -12.40
CA GLU A 81 6.90 -0.02 -13.74
C GLU A 81 6.39 0.96 -14.81
N TRP A 82 7.11 1.06 -15.91
CA TRP A 82 6.66 1.84 -17.06
C TRP A 82 5.73 1.01 -17.97
N ASN A 83 4.61 1.61 -18.38
CA ASN A 83 3.67 1.03 -19.32
C ASN A 83 4.20 1.16 -20.76
N PHE A 84 5.17 0.31 -21.10
CA PHE A 84 5.77 0.29 -22.43
C PHE A 84 4.75 0.03 -23.55
N ALA A 85 3.75 -0.82 -23.30
CA ALA A 85 2.70 -1.07 -24.29
C ALA A 85 1.89 0.21 -24.58
N GLY A 86 1.51 0.97 -23.55
CA GLY A 86 0.85 2.26 -23.68
C GLY A 86 1.72 3.28 -24.42
N GLN A 87 3.00 3.37 -24.07
CA GLN A 87 3.96 4.25 -24.75
C GLN A 87 4.06 3.93 -26.25
N MET A 88 4.12 2.66 -26.63
CA MET A 88 4.19 2.24 -28.03
C MET A 88 2.91 2.58 -28.81
N ILE A 89 1.74 2.50 -28.18
CA ILE A 89 0.47 2.92 -28.79
C ILE A 89 0.46 4.45 -29.02
N ALA A 90 0.92 5.22 -28.03
CA ALA A 90 1.02 6.67 -28.13
C ALA A 90 1.95 7.11 -29.29
N ILE A 91 3.14 6.49 -29.39
CA ILE A 91 4.09 6.73 -30.49
C ILE A 91 3.43 6.48 -31.85
N ARG A 92 2.81 5.31 -32.06
CA ARG A 92 2.20 4.95 -33.35
C ARG A 92 1.05 5.89 -33.73
N THR A 93 0.28 6.33 -32.75
CA THR A 93 -0.83 7.27 -32.96
C THR A 93 -0.32 8.65 -33.37
N ALA A 94 0.73 9.13 -32.71
CA ALA A 94 1.38 10.40 -33.05
C ALA A 94 2.01 10.37 -34.45
N GLU A 95 2.65 9.26 -34.83
CA GLU A 95 3.21 9.06 -36.17
C GLU A 95 2.11 9.09 -37.25
N ALA A 96 1.00 8.39 -37.03
CA ALA A 96 -0.12 8.34 -37.98
C ALA A 96 -0.81 9.71 -38.16
N ALA A 97 -0.80 10.56 -37.13
CA ALA A 97 -1.40 11.89 -37.15
C ALA A 97 -0.53 12.98 -37.81
N GLY A 98 0.68 12.65 -38.31
CA GLY A 98 1.57 13.61 -38.96
C GLY A 98 2.53 14.35 -38.01
N GLY A 99 2.62 13.93 -36.74
CA GLY A 99 3.76 14.15 -35.85
C GLY A 99 3.70 15.35 -34.89
N ALA A 100 3.95 15.05 -33.61
CA ALA A 100 4.53 15.97 -32.63
C ALA A 100 6.07 15.95 -32.73
N GLY A 101 6.75 17.03 -32.33
CA GLY A 101 8.22 17.08 -32.32
C GLY A 101 8.82 15.99 -31.41
N ARG A 102 9.94 15.38 -31.82
CA ARG A 102 10.63 14.29 -31.10
C ARG A 102 10.80 14.57 -29.60
N ASP A 103 11.19 15.79 -29.26
CA ASP A 103 11.46 16.20 -27.87
C ASP A 103 10.17 16.31 -27.03
N ALA A 104 9.06 16.74 -27.64
CA ALA A 104 7.76 16.77 -26.99
C ALA A 104 7.25 15.35 -26.72
N LEU A 105 7.36 14.47 -27.72
CA LEU A 105 6.97 13.06 -27.58
C LEU A 105 7.80 12.35 -26.50
N GLN A 106 9.12 12.57 -26.45
CA GLN A 106 9.96 11.97 -25.41
C GLN A 106 9.58 12.43 -24.00
N THR A 107 9.21 13.70 -23.84
CA THR A 107 8.80 14.25 -22.54
C THR A 107 7.45 13.66 -22.09
N GLU A 108 6.49 13.51 -23.00
CA GLU A 108 5.17 12.94 -22.69
C GLU A 108 5.24 11.44 -22.35
N LEU A 109 6.08 10.68 -23.04
CA LEU A 109 6.17 9.23 -22.85
C LEU A 109 6.71 8.85 -21.46
N PHE A 110 7.62 9.63 -20.88
CA PHE A 110 8.18 9.37 -19.54
C PHE A 110 7.50 10.24 -18.46
N SER A 111 6.17 10.30 -18.49
CA SER A 111 5.34 11.03 -17.55
C SER A 111 4.55 10.09 -16.63
N GLU A 112 3.97 10.62 -15.55
CA GLU A 112 3.15 9.83 -14.62
C GLU A 112 1.99 9.09 -15.29
N GLU A 113 1.54 9.52 -16.48
CA GLU A 113 0.50 8.86 -17.28
C GLU A 113 0.89 7.42 -17.67
N PHE A 114 2.17 7.18 -17.94
CA PHE A 114 2.69 5.86 -18.30
C PHE A 114 3.32 5.13 -17.11
N LEU A 115 3.27 5.69 -15.91
CA LEU A 115 3.83 5.04 -14.72
C LEU A 115 2.75 4.19 -14.04
N ILE A 116 2.95 2.87 -14.04
CA ILE A 116 2.10 1.93 -13.31
C ILE A 116 2.59 1.90 -11.86
N GLU A 117 1.84 2.57 -10.98
CA GLU A 117 2.17 2.59 -9.56
C GLU A 117 1.86 1.24 -8.90
N ARG A 118 2.84 0.67 -8.20
CA ARG A 118 2.69 -0.56 -7.40
C ARG A 118 2.52 -0.23 -5.92
N PRO A 119 2.28 -1.21 -5.03
CA PRO A 119 1.86 -0.97 -3.65
C PRO A 119 2.73 0.04 -2.88
N LEU A 120 4.06 0.01 -3.02
CA LEU A 120 4.93 0.93 -2.28
C LEU A 120 4.80 2.38 -2.77
N LEU A 121 4.80 2.61 -4.09
CA LEU A 121 4.61 3.96 -4.61
C LEU A 121 3.21 4.49 -4.28
N GLN A 122 2.18 3.65 -4.41
CA GLN A 122 0.80 4.02 -4.03
C GLN A 122 0.72 4.43 -2.55
N ALA A 123 1.46 3.76 -1.66
CA ALA A 123 1.48 4.07 -0.23
C ALA A 123 2.21 5.38 0.11
N MET A 124 3.16 5.81 -0.74
CA MET A 124 3.88 7.08 -0.60
C MET A 124 3.10 8.28 -1.14
N ARG A 125 2.11 8.06 -2.02
CA ARG A 125 1.26 9.13 -2.55
C ARG A 125 0.31 9.67 -1.48
N PRO A 126 0.07 11.00 -1.44
CA PRO A 126 -0.97 11.58 -0.59
C PRO A 126 -2.32 10.91 -0.86
N GLN A 127 -3.02 10.51 0.20
CA GLN A 127 -4.36 9.94 0.11
C GLN A 127 -5.36 10.81 0.87
N GLU A 128 -6.59 10.84 0.38
CA GLU A 128 -7.71 11.41 1.11
C GLU A 128 -7.90 10.66 2.45
N GLY A 129 -8.02 11.40 3.56
CA GLY A 129 -8.11 10.80 4.91
C GLY A 129 -6.77 10.52 5.60
N GLY A 130 -5.63 10.76 4.94
CA GLY A 130 -4.28 10.66 5.51
C GLY A 130 -3.50 9.42 5.06
N ALA A 131 -2.33 9.20 5.67
CA ALA A 131 -1.43 8.12 5.28
C ALA A 131 -2.14 6.74 5.30
N PRO A 132 -2.08 5.95 4.22
CA PRO A 132 -2.79 4.69 4.10
C PRO A 132 -2.28 3.64 5.10
N VAL A 133 -3.04 2.58 5.27
CA VAL A 133 -2.56 1.36 5.94
C VAL A 133 -1.91 0.48 4.87
N LEU A 134 -0.58 0.34 4.94
CA LEU A 134 0.18 -0.58 4.11
C LEU A 134 0.34 -1.91 4.83
N LEU A 135 -0.27 -2.96 4.30
CA LEU A 135 -0.05 -4.34 4.72
C LEU A 135 1.06 -4.95 3.85
N ILE A 136 2.16 -5.35 4.49
CA ILE A 136 3.18 -6.19 3.88
C ILE A 136 2.93 -7.60 4.37
N ASP A 137 2.46 -8.46 3.49
CA ASP A 137 1.96 -9.81 3.81
C ASP A 137 2.95 -10.87 3.35
N GLU A 138 3.12 -11.94 4.13
CA GLU A 138 4.09 -13.04 3.87
C GLU A 138 5.55 -12.56 3.67
N LEU A 139 5.99 -11.58 4.46
CA LEU A 139 7.36 -11.02 4.39
C LEU A 139 8.46 -12.09 4.45
N ASP A 140 8.21 -13.19 5.14
CA ASP A 140 9.09 -14.36 5.26
C ASP A 140 9.31 -15.14 3.95
N ARG A 141 8.64 -14.76 2.85
CA ARG A 141 8.74 -15.43 1.55
C ARG A 141 9.58 -14.67 0.50
N THR A 142 10.22 -13.56 0.85
CA THR A 142 11.09 -12.82 -0.08
C THR A 142 12.55 -13.27 0.01
N ASP A 143 13.30 -13.07 -1.08
CA ASP A 143 14.75 -13.23 -1.13
C ASP A 143 15.49 -12.05 -0.44
N GLU A 144 16.79 -12.22 -0.14
CA GLU A 144 17.68 -11.23 0.53
C GLU A 144 17.56 -9.75 0.08
N PRO A 145 17.26 -9.39 -1.19
CA PRO A 145 17.11 -7.98 -1.59
C PRO A 145 15.97 -7.23 -0.85
N PHE A 146 15.11 -7.94 -0.13
CA PHE A 146 13.99 -7.40 0.66
C PHE A 146 14.11 -7.64 2.19
N GLU A 147 15.22 -8.22 2.68
CA GLU A 147 15.55 -8.30 4.13
C GLU A 147 16.15 -6.99 4.68
#